data_AF-A0A4P6KHQ6-F1
#
_entry.id   AF-A0A4P6KHQ6-F1
#
_cell.length_a   1.000
_cell.length_b   1.000
_cell.length_c   1.000
_cell.angle_alpha   90.00
_cell.angle_beta   90.00
_cell.angle_gamma   90.00
#
_symmetry.space_group_name_H-M   'P 1'
#
loop_
_entity.id
_entity.type
_entity.pdbx_description
1 polymer ?
#
loop_
_entity_poly.entity_id
_entity_poly.type
_entity_poly.pdbx_seq_one_letter_code
_entity_poly.pdbx_strand_id
1 'polypeptide(L)'
;MAHLTPAAEAPLKFLFTGDFLDRWTEDALRILSMFARDPVHRPLVLLPHDIQVEDYEHVGRVRCGHDASRALEQLVTGNGSRESDLVLIDLAPDPCPEIDPLVPVLNAHLRGDWPRGLTLLVLSPTTEGLHVDGFDARLRLPS
;
A
#
# COMPACT_ATOMS: atom_id res chain seq x y z
N MET A 1 36.76 -9.22 -17.83
CA MET A 1 35.31 -9.40 -17.91
C MET A 1 34.70 -8.64 -16.75
N ALA A 2 33.99 -7.55 -17.03
CA ALA A 2 33.29 -6.81 -15.98
C ALA A 2 32.07 -7.64 -15.56
N HIS A 3 32.01 -8.00 -14.28
CA HIS A 3 30.78 -8.51 -13.68
C HIS A 3 29.75 -7.39 -13.73
N LEU A 4 28.72 -7.55 -14.54
CA LEU A 4 27.50 -6.75 -14.41
C LEU A 4 26.94 -7.03 -13.02
N THR A 5 27.14 -6.09 -12.09
CA THR A 5 26.35 -6.02 -10.88
C THR A 5 24.88 -6.05 -11.28
N PRO A 6 24.03 -6.92 -10.69
CA PRO A 6 22.60 -6.83 -10.92
C PRO A 6 22.17 -5.41 -10.54
N ALA A 7 21.53 -4.70 -11.46
CA ALA A 7 20.85 -3.45 -11.11
C ALA A 7 19.94 -3.78 -9.93
N ALA A 8 20.10 -3.08 -8.81
CA ALA A 8 19.20 -3.24 -7.67
C ALA A 8 17.77 -3.08 -8.20
N GLU A 9 16.94 -4.12 -8.05
CA GLU A 9 15.53 -4.07 -8.44
C GLU A 9 14.90 -2.88 -7.68
N ALA A 10 14.09 -2.08 -8.37
CA ALA A 10 13.46 -0.91 -7.75
C ALA A 10 12.59 -1.34 -6.56
N PRO A 11 12.54 -0.57 -5.45
CA PRO A 11 11.70 -0.92 -4.31
C PRO A 11 10.24 -1.07 -4.75
N LEU A 12 9.57 -2.11 -4.25
CA LEU A 12 8.18 -2.44 -4.57
C LEU A 12 7.25 -2.17 -3.39
N LYS A 13 7.74 -2.24 -2.15
CA LYS A 13 6.97 -2.04 -0.92
C LYS A 13 7.47 -0.81 -0.17
N PHE A 14 6.65 0.22 -0.08
CA PHE A 14 6.97 1.47 0.60
C PHE A 14 6.07 1.66 1.82
N LEU A 15 6.68 2.07 2.94
CA LEU A 15 5.98 2.53 4.12
C LEU A 15 6.23 4.03 4.30
N PHE A 16 5.16 4.82 4.29
CA PHE A 16 5.15 6.25 4.59
C PHE A 16 4.57 6.47 5.98
N THR A 17 5.31 7.20 6.81
CA THR A 17 4.92 7.53 8.19
C THR A 17 4.89 9.03 8.40
N GLY A 18 4.03 9.51 9.29
CA GLY A 18 3.89 10.94 9.59
C GLY A 18 2.86 11.18 10.68
N ASP A 19 2.72 12.42 11.12
CA ASP A 19 1.67 12.79 12.05
C ASP A 19 0.32 12.77 11.32
N PHE A 20 -0.72 12.23 11.95
CA PHE A 20 -2.06 12.22 11.38
C PHE A 20 -2.68 13.63 11.49
N LEU A 21 -2.65 14.38 10.39
CA LEU A 21 -3.09 15.77 10.29
C LEU A 21 -4.18 15.91 9.21
N ASP A 22 -4.84 17.08 9.15
CA ASP A 22 -5.90 17.37 8.18
C ASP A 22 -5.51 17.13 6.70
N ARG A 23 -4.21 17.15 6.39
CA ARG A 23 -3.68 16.94 5.02
C ARG A 23 -3.34 15.49 4.70
N TRP A 24 -3.59 14.55 5.60
CA TRP A 24 -3.18 13.15 5.44
C TRP A 24 -3.68 12.53 4.12
N THR A 25 -4.97 12.69 3.84
CA THR A 25 -5.59 12.26 2.58
C THR A 25 -4.95 12.95 1.37
N GLU A 26 -4.68 14.25 1.44
CA GLU A 26 -4.01 14.99 0.35
C GLU A 26 -2.60 14.45 0.08
N ASP A 27 -1.86 14.10 1.13
CA ASP A 27 -0.54 13.49 1.02
C ASP A 27 -0.61 12.08 0.43
N ALA A 28 -1.62 11.29 0.81
CA ALA A 28 -1.90 9.98 0.22
C ALA A 28 -2.14 10.08 -1.29
N LEU A 29 -3.01 11.01 -1.70
CA LEU A 29 -3.33 11.26 -3.11
C LEU A 29 -2.10 11.77 -3.89
N ARG A 30 -1.30 12.65 -3.27
CA ARG A 30 -0.05 13.13 -3.87
C ARG A 30 0.94 12.00 -4.11
N ILE A 31 1.16 11.13 -3.13
CA ILE A 31 2.03 9.96 -3.29
C ILE A 31 1.48 9.06 -4.40
N LEU A 32 0.19 8.74 -4.36
CA LEU A 32 -0.44 7.90 -5.38
C LEU A 32 -0.21 8.47 -6.79
N SER A 33 -0.34 9.79 -6.97
CA SER A 33 -0.10 10.47 -8.25
C SER A 33 1.35 10.38 -8.74
N MET A 34 2.33 10.32 -7.83
CA MET A 34 3.76 10.18 -8.20
C MET A 34 4.08 8.78 -8.73
N PHE A 35 3.36 7.77 -8.27
CA PHE A 35 3.56 6.37 -8.66
C PHE A 35 2.65 5.93 -9.81
N ALA A 36 1.48 6.54 -9.96
CA ALA A 36 0.56 6.30 -11.07
C ALA A 36 1.12 6.92 -12.37
N ARG A 37 2.08 6.22 -13.00
CA ARG A 37 2.74 6.68 -14.23
C ARG A 37 1.91 6.48 -15.50
N ASP A 38 0.88 5.63 -15.44
CA ASP A 38 0.03 5.31 -16.59
C ASP A 38 -1.46 5.52 -16.23
N PRO A 39 -2.16 6.45 -16.92
CA PRO A 39 -3.59 6.70 -16.70
C PRO A 39 -4.50 5.52 -17.05
N VAL A 40 -4.01 4.52 -17.78
CA VAL A 40 -4.76 3.27 -18.09
C VAL A 40 -4.80 2.35 -16.87
N HIS A 41 -3.78 2.37 -16.01
CA HIS A 41 -3.69 1.53 -14.82
C HIS A 41 -4.30 2.25 -13.62
N ARG A 42 -5.58 1.98 -13.35
CA ARG A 42 -6.26 2.52 -12.17
C ARG A 42 -5.70 1.89 -10.89
N PRO A 43 -5.13 2.69 -9.97
CA PRO A 43 -4.66 2.17 -8.70
C PRO A 43 -5.80 1.54 -7.92
N LEU A 44 -5.46 0.57 -7.07
CA LEU A 44 -6.37 0.02 -6.08
C LEU A 44 -6.05 0.66 -4.73
N VAL A 45 -7.04 1.31 -4.13
CA VAL A 45 -6.97 1.84 -2.78
C VAL A 45 -7.69 0.86 -1.84
N LEU A 46 -6.98 0.43 -0.81
CA LEU A 46 -7.45 -0.48 0.22
C LEU A 46 -7.52 0.29 1.52
N LEU A 47 -8.72 0.42 2.07
CA LEU A 47 -8.98 1.20 3.27
C LEU A 47 -9.46 0.27 4.40
N PRO A 48 -9.09 0.55 5.65
CA PRO A 48 -9.83 0.09 6.80
C PRO A 48 -11.28 0.58 6.77
N HIS A 49 -12.16 -0.01 7.59
CA HIS A 49 -13.58 0.35 7.63
C HIS A 49 -13.82 1.81 8.11
N ASP A 50 -12.93 2.36 8.91
CA ASP A 50 -13.07 3.66 9.56
C ASP A 50 -12.58 4.86 8.72
N ILE A 51 -12.10 4.62 7.50
CA ILE A 51 -11.72 5.68 6.55
C ILE A 51 -12.83 5.95 5.54
N GLN A 52 -13.05 7.23 5.22
CA GLN A 52 -14.04 7.67 4.23
C GLN A 52 -13.61 7.26 2.81
N VAL A 53 -14.50 6.56 2.11
CA VAL A 53 -14.20 5.97 0.78
C VAL A 53 -14.24 7.04 -0.30
N GLU A 54 -15.12 8.02 -0.17
CA GLU A 54 -15.43 9.10 -1.11
C GLU A 54 -14.19 9.92 -1.47
N ASP A 55 -13.27 10.05 -0.52
CA ASP A 55 -11.99 10.75 -0.67
C ASP A 55 -11.09 10.11 -1.73
N TYR A 56 -11.31 8.83 -2.07
CA TYR A 56 -10.44 8.06 -2.96
C TYR A 56 -11.12 7.57 -4.25
N GLU A 57 -12.45 7.68 -4.36
CA GLU A 57 -13.20 7.13 -5.51
C GLU A 57 -12.80 7.77 -6.85
N HIS A 58 -12.35 9.03 -6.82
CA HIS A 58 -11.99 9.78 -8.01
C HIS A 58 -10.61 9.41 -8.58
N VAL A 59 -9.74 8.74 -7.81
CA VAL A 59 -8.38 8.37 -8.24
C VAL A 59 -8.23 6.90 -8.65
N GLY A 60 -9.15 6.02 -8.26
CA GLY A 60 -8.95 4.60 -8.48
C GLY A 60 -10.13 3.71 -8.11
N ARG A 61 -9.84 2.42 -8.01
CA ARG A 61 -10.78 1.45 -7.42
C ARG A 61 -10.59 1.49 -5.92
N VAL A 62 -11.65 1.60 -5.15
CA VAL A 62 -11.57 1.59 -3.68
C VAL A 62 -12.23 0.33 -3.13
N ARG A 63 -11.62 -0.28 -2.11
CA ARG A 63 -12.19 -1.38 -1.31
C ARG A 63 -11.97 -1.06 0.15
N CYS A 64 -12.94 -1.39 1.00
CA CYS A 64 -12.89 -1.09 2.43
C CYS A 64 -13.11 -2.34 3.31
N GLY A 65 -12.50 -2.34 4.50
CA GLY A 65 -12.62 -3.39 5.50
C GLY A 65 -12.33 -4.80 4.99
N HIS A 66 -13.30 -5.70 5.14
CA HIS A 66 -13.15 -7.11 4.72
C HIS A 66 -12.90 -7.24 3.22
N ASP A 67 -13.53 -6.41 2.39
CA ASP A 67 -13.33 -6.44 0.94
C ASP A 67 -11.92 -5.94 0.56
N ALA A 68 -11.36 -5.02 1.34
CA ALA A 68 -9.99 -4.57 1.16
C ALA A 68 -8.99 -5.71 1.41
N SER A 69 -9.21 -6.44 2.51
CA SER A 69 -8.38 -7.59 2.90
C SER A 69 -8.41 -8.70 1.85
N ARG A 70 -9.61 -9.08 1.38
CA ARG A 70 -9.76 -10.10 0.34
C ARG A 70 -9.14 -9.68 -0.99
N ALA A 71 -9.23 -8.40 -1.34
CA ALA A 71 -8.60 -7.88 -2.54
C ALA A 71 -7.06 -7.95 -2.44
N LEU A 72 -6.47 -7.67 -1.27
CA LEU A 72 -5.04 -7.83 -1.03
C LEU A 72 -4.59 -9.29 -1.20
N GLU A 73 -5.31 -10.24 -0.58
CA GLU A 73 -5.00 -11.67 -0.72
C GLU A 73 -5.04 -12.12 -2.17
N GLN A 74 -6.08 -11.71 -2.93
CA GLN A 74 -6.22 -12.05 -4.34
C GLN A 74 -5.11 -11.47 -5.21
N LEU A 75 -4.66 -10.25 -4.93
CA LEU A 75 -3.56 -9.63 -5.65
C LEU A 75 -2.23 -10.32 -5.37
N VAL A 76 -1.96 -10.67 -4.11
CA VAL A 76 -0.69 -11.29 -3.72
C VAL A 76 -0.60 -12.76 -4.16
N THR A 77 -1.72 -13.49 -4.11
CA THR A 77 -1.77 -14.93 -4.44
C THR A 77 -2.16 -15.23 -5.89
N GLY A 78 -2.64 -14.23 -6.63
CA GLY A 78 -3.09 -14.39 -8.01
C GLY A 78 -1.93 -14.66 -8.98
N ASN A 79 -2.00 -15.78 -9.72
CA ASN A 79 -1.03 -16.17 -10.77
C ASN A 79 -1.06 -15.29 -12.04
N GLY A 80 -1.66 -14.11 -12.01
CA GLY A 80 -1.92 -13.27 -13.17
C GLY A 80 -1.12 -11.99 -13.14
N SER A 81 0.01 -11.95 -13.86
CA SER A 81 0.69 -10.71 -14.20
C SER A 81 -0.25 -9.83 -15.03
N ARG A 82 -0.93 -8.88 -14.39
CA ARG A 82 -1.26 -7.63 -15.07
C ARG A 82 -0.06 -6.73 -14.84
N GLU A 83 0.45 -6.16 -15.93
CA GLU A 83 1.55 -5.22 -15.88
C GLU A 83 1.23 -4.14 -14.85
N SER A 84 2.04 -4.08 -13.79
CA SER A 84 2.08 -3.04 -12.76
C SER A 84 0.74 -2.70 -12.09
N ASP A 85 0.30 -3.54 -11.15
CA ASP A 85 -0.75 -3.14 -10.21
C ASP A 85 -0.13 -2.25 -9.11
N LEU A 86 -0.68 -1.04 -8.96
CA LEU A 86 -0.33 -0.10 -7.89
C LEU A 86 -1.41 -0.19 -6.81
N VAL A 87 -0.99 -0.52 -5.59
CA VAL A 87 -1.86 -0.60 -4.42
C VAL A 87 -1.47 0.46 -3.41
N LEU A 88 -2.45 1.23 -2.97
CA LEU A 88 -2.36 2.14 -1.83
C LEU A 88 -3.13 1.52 -0.66
N ILE A 89 -2.50 1.45 0.50
CA ILE A 89 -3.17 1.16 1.77
C ILE A 89 -3.03 2.41 2.63
N ASP A 90 -4.14 3.02 2.99
CA ASP A 90 -4.17 4.12 3.95
C ASP A 90 -4.67 3.58 5.29
N LEU A 91 -3.88 3.68 6.35
CA LEU A 91 -4.23 3.15 7.67
C LEU A 91 -4.61 4.28 8.62
N ALA A 92 -5.71 4.06 9.34
CA ALA A 92 -6.15 4.93 10.41
C ALA A 92 -5.12 4.97 11.57
N PRO A 93 -5.15 6.03 12.41
CA PRO A 93 -4.22 6.19 13.53
C PRO A 93 -4.35 5.14 14.63
N ASP A 94 -5.53 4.57 14.79
CA ASP A 94 -5.80 3.52 15.77
C ASP A 94 -6.43 2.31 15.07
N PRO A 95 -5.63 1.53 14.31
CA PRO A 95 -6.17 0.38 13.61
C PRO A 95 -6.68 -0.63 14.64
N CYS A 96 -7.95 -1.03 14.53
CA CYS A 96 -8.56 -2.05 15.36
C CYS A 96 -8.49 -3.42 14.67
N PRO A 97 -7.43 -4.23 14.81
CA PRO A 97 -7.24 -5.48 14.08
C PRO A 97 -8.29 -6.55 14.40
N GLU A 98 -9.00 -6.43 15.53
CA GLU A 98 -10.11 -7.31 15.89
C GLU A 98 -11.37 -7.06 15.03
N ILE A 99 -11.47 -5.86 14.43
CA ILE A 99 -12.60 -5.40 13.63
C ILE A 99 -12.20 -5.32 12.14
N ASP A 100 -10.93 -5.03 11.86
CA ASP A 100 -10.40 -4.89 10.51
C ASP A 100 -9.24 -5.87 10.21
N PRO A 101 -9.46 -6.89 9.35
CA PRO A 101 -8.44 -7.89 9.06
C PRO A 101 -7.32 -7.38 8.14
N LEU A 102 -7.35 -6.13 7.66
CA LEU A 102 -6.40 -5.65 6.65
C LEU A 102 -4.96 -5.65 7.14
N VAL A 103 -4.71 -5.18 8.38
CA VAL A 103 -3.36 -5.16 8.97
C VAL A 103 -2.82 -6.59 9.21
N PRO A 104 -3.58 -7.53 9.82
CA PRO A 104 -3.17 -8.93 9.90
C PRO A 104 -2.83 -9.57 8.55
N VAL A 105 -3.66 -9.36 7.52
CA VAL A 105 -3.44 -9.90 6.16
C VAL A 105 -2.20 -9.28 5.52
N LEU A 106 -2.04 -7.96 5.59
CA LEU A 106 -0.86 -7.24 5.11
C LEU A 106 0.41 -7.81 5.75
N ASN A 107 0.42 -7.98 7.08
CA ASN A 107 1.56 -8.52 7.81
C ASN A 107 1.90 -9.96 7.43
N ALA A 108 0.91 -10.78 7.10
CA ALA A 108 1.16 -12.14 6.62
C ALA A 108 1.90 -12.13 5.28
N HIS A 109 1.50 -11.25 4.36
CA HIS A 109 2.12 -11.12 3.05
C HIS A 109 3.48 -10.41 3.07
N LEU A 110 3.68 -9.42 3.94
CA LEU A 110 4.97 -8.75 4.11
C LEU A 110 6.10 -9.71 4.58
N ARG A 111 5.74 -10.81 5.25
CA ARG A 111 6.68 -11.86 5.70
C ARG A 111 7.00 -12.91 4.62
N GLY A 112 6.25 -12.93 3.53
CA GLY A 112 6.36 -13.92 2.46
C GLY A 112 6.92 -13.35 1.17
N ASP A 113 6.74 -14.11 0.09
CA ASP A 113 7.09 -13.67 -1.25
C ASP A 113 6.12 -12.58 -1.72
N TRP A 114 6.67 -11.49 -2.26
CA TRP A 114 5.90 -10.40 -2.84
C TRP A 114 5.94 -10.45 -4.38
N PRO A 115 4.80 -10.30 -5.09
CA PRO A 115 4.79 -10.33 -6.55
C PRO A 115 5.64 -9.21 -7.15
N ARG A 116 6.56 -9.55 -8.07
CA ARG A 116 7.48 -8.58 -8.70
C ARG A 116 6.81 -7.47 -9.51
N GLY A 117 5.54 -7.65 -9.89
CA GLY A 117 4.76 -6.67 -10.64
C GLY A 117 3.80 -5.84 -9.78
N LEU A 118 3.80 -6.02 -8.46
CA LEU A 118 2.87 -5.35 -7.55
C LEU A 118 3.62 -4.29 -6.73
N THR A 119 3.28 -3.02 -6.96
CA THR A 119 3.80 -1.93 -6.12
C THR A 119 2.83 -1.66 -4.97
N LEU A 120 3.35 -1.68 -3.75
CA LEU A 120 2.62 -1.40 -2.52
C LEU A 120 3.09 -0.08 -1.92
N LEU A 121 2.13 0.79 -1.65
CA LEU A 121 2.29 2.02 -0.89
C LEU A 121 1.44 1.89 0.37
N VAL A 122 2.05 1.89 1.55
CA VAL A 122 1.32 1.91 2.83
C VAL A 122 1.57 3.24 3.51
N LEU A 123 0.50 3.96 3.83
CA LEU A 123 0.54 5.12 4.70
C LEU A 123 0.05 4.69 6.07
N SER A 124 0.82 5.02 7.10
CA SER A 124 0.39 4.78 8.47
C SER A 124 1.00 5.79 9.43
N PRO A 125 0.19 6.44 10.29
CA PRO A 125 0.72 7.39 11.26
C PRO A 125 1.41 6.71 12.45
N THR A 126 1.24 5.40 12.60
CA THR A 126 1.92 4.56 13.60
C THR A 126 2.58 3.36 12.94
N THR A 127 3.62 2.79 13.57
CA THR A 127 4.18 1.50 13.15
C THR A 127 3.73 0.36 14.05
N GLU A 128 2.92 0.64 15.06
CA GLU A 128 2.44 -0.36 16.00
C GLU A 128 1.62 -1.42 15.26
N GLY A 129 1.87 -2.69 15.59
CA GLY A 129 1.22 -3.82 14.94
C GLY A 129 1.67 -4.11 13.51
N LEU A 130 2.42 -3.23 12.83
CA LEU A 130 2.91 -3.46 11.46
C LEU A 130 4.24 -4.24 11.42
N HIS A 131 4.37 -5.14 10.45
CA HIS A 131 5.61 -5.85 10.18
C HIS A 131 6.55 -4.99 9.32
N VAL A 132 7.21 -4.05 9.97
CA VAL A 132 7.98 -2.97 9.32
C VAL A 132 9.19 -3.47 8.52
N ASP A 133 9.81 -4.58 8.93
CA ASP A 133 10.99 -5.14 8.25
C ASP A 133 10.64 -5.76 6.88
N GLY A 134 9.34 -5.96 6.60
CA GLY A 134 8.88 -6.46 5.30
C GLY A 134 8.81 -5.40 4.20
N PHE A 135 9.09 -4.12 4.49
CA PHE A 135 9.10 -3.04 3.50
C PHE A 135 10.51 -2.81 2.92
N ASP A 136 10.57 -2.47 1.63
CA ASP A 136 11.83 -2.20 0.92
C ASP A 136 12.33 -0.78 1.20
N ALA A 137 11.41 0.15 1.46
CA ALA A 137 11.72 1.55 1.77
C ALA A 137 10.78 2.12 2.84
N ARG A 138 11.35 2.92 3.73
CA ARG A 138 10.63 3.66 4.78
C ARG A 138 10.88 5.14 4.62
N LEU A 139 9.81 5.91 4.48
CA LEU A 139 9.84 7.33 4.18
C LEU A 139 8.98 8.08 5.20
N ARG A 140 9.33 9.34 5.46
CA ARG A 140 8.56 10.23 6.30
C ARG A 140 7.80 11.23 5.42
N LEU A 141 6.51 11.41 5.67
CA LEU A 141 5.72 12.45 5.05
C LEU A 141 6.22 13.82 5.54
N PRO A 142 6.26 14.83 4.65
CA PRO A 142 6.61 16.19 5.06
C PRO A 142 5.55 16.74 6.00
N SER A 143 6.00 17.26 7.15
CA SER A 143 5.18 17.91 8.18
C SER A 143 4.77 19.32 7.78
#